data_AF-A0A958FSP8-F1
#
_entry.id   AF-A0A958FSP8-F1
#
_cell.length_a   1.000
_cell.length_b   1.000
_cell.length_c   1.000
_cell.angle_alpha   90.00
_cell.angle_beta   90.00
_cell.angle_gamma   90.00
#
_symmetry.space_group_name_H-M   'P 1'
#
loop_
_entity.id
_entity.type
_entity.pdbx_description
1 polymer ?
#
loop_
_entity_poly.entity_id
_entity_poly.type
_entity_poly.pdbx_seq_one_letter_code
_entity_poly.pdbx_strand_id
1 'polypeptide(L)' 'CWKFVDPILKAWENNPDIPVYGYPAGTWGPLEARALFGEPDDDWRYPCRNLADDGEYCEL' A
#
# COMPACT_ATOMS: atom_id res chain seq x y z
N CYS A 1 1.88 -12.79 16.64
CA CYS A 1 1.60 -12.27 15.28
C CYS A 1 0.25 -12.76 14.72
N TRP A 2 -0.06 -14.07 14.72
CA TRP A 2 -1.31 -14.60 14.11
C TRP A 2 -2.63 -14.05 14.67
N LYS A 3 -2.72 -13.80 15.99
CA LYS A 3 -3.92 -13.22 16.61
C LYS A 3 -4.39 -11.89 15.97
N PHE A 4 -3.50 -11.15 15.31
CA PHE A 4 -3.84 -9.91 14.61
C PHE A 4 -4.24 -10.15 13.14
N VAL A 5 -3.63 -11.11 12.47
CA VAL A 5 -3.86 -11.39 11.03
C VAL A 5 -5.10 -12.26 10.80
N ASP A 6 -5.34 -13.24 11.68
CA ASP A 6 -6.47 -14.19 11.53
C ASP A 6 -7.84 -13.51 11.38
N PRO A 7 -8.18 -12.45 12.14
CA PRO A 7 -9.46 -11.76 11.96
C PRO A 7 -9.59 -11.08 10.58
N ILE A 8 -8.49 -10.59 10.01
CA ILE A 8 -8.48 -9.93 8.68
C ILE A 8 -8.76 -10.96 7.59
N LEU A 9 -8.09 -12.12 7.65
CA LEU A 9 -8.30 -13.21 6.69
C LEU A 9 -9.74 -13.73 6.75
N LYS A 10 -10.27 -13.93 7.96
CA LYS A 10 -11.67 -14.34 8.14
C LYS A 10 -12.65 -13.32 7.60
N ALA A 11 -12.38 -12.03 7.73
CA ALA A 11 -13.24 -11.00 7.16
C ALA A 11 -13.29 -11.11 5.63
N TRP A 12 -12.14 -11.28 4.96
CA TRP A 12 -12.08 -11.44 3.51
C TRP A 12 -12.74 -12.73 3.01
N GLU A 13 -12.59 -13.85 3.71
CA GLU A 13 -13.20 -15.13 3.32
C GLU A 13 -14.73 -15.11 3.44
N ASN A 14 -15.27 -14.42 4.46
CA ASN A 14 -16.70 -14.46 4.78
C ASN A 14 -17.49 -13.24 4.27
N ASN A 15 -16.82 -12.22 3.73
CA ASN A 15 -17.48 -11.02 3.22
C ASN A 15 -17.00 -10.67 1.79
N PRO A 16 -17.70 -11.14 0.75
CA PRO A 16 -17.35 -10.87 -0.64
C PRO A 16 -17.57 -9.40 -1.06
N ASP A 17 -18.25 -8.60 -0.24
CA ASP A 17 -18.46 -7.18 -0.51
C ASP A 17 -17.20 -6.33 -0.21
N ILE A 18 -16.21 -6.91 0.47
CA ILE A 18 -14.92 -6.22 0.69
C ILE A 18 -14.20 -6.10 -0.66
N PRO A 19 -13.99 -4.88 -1.16
CA PRO A 19 -13.43 -4.69 -2.50
C PRO A 19 -11.95 -5.04 -2.55
N VAL A 20 -11.53 -5.64 -3.67
CA VAL A 20 -10.13 -5.82 -4.04
C VAL A 20 -9.79 -4.82 -5.13
N TYR A 21 -8.99 -3.83 -4.79
CA TYR A 21 -8.59 -2.76 -5.72
C TYR A 21 -7.39 -3.18 -6.55
N GLY A 22 -7.53 -3.08 -7.88
CA GLY A 22 -6.44 -3.26 -8.81
C GLY A 22 -5.63 -1.97 -9.00
N TYR A 23 -4.38 -2.12 -9.43
CA TYR A 23 -3.52 -1.00 -9.80
C TYR A 23 -2.54 -1.41 -10.90
N PRO A 24 -2.09 -0.48 -11.75
CA PRO A 24 -1.10 -0.80 -12.78
C PRO A 24 0.25 -1.18 -12.18
N ALA A 25 0.92 -2.16 -12.76
CA ALA A 25 2.28 -2.52 -12.37
C ALA A 25 3.24 -1.32 -12.51
N GLY A 26 4.17 -1.17 -11.57
CA GLY A 26 5.10 -0.03 -11.50
C GLY A 26 4.54 1.22 -10.83
N THR A 27 3.30 1.20 -10.34
CA THR A 27 2.72 2.27 -9.52
C THR A 27 2.81 1.94 -8.03
N TRP A 28 2.51 2.92 -7.17
CA TRP A 28 2.55 2.80 -5.70
C TRP A 28 1.34 2.06 -5.09
N GLY A 29 0.45 1.52 -5.91
CA GLY A 29 -0.76 0.84 -5.45
C GLY A 29 -2.05 1.57 -5.83
N PRO A 30 -3.19 1.11 -5.30
CA PRO A 30 -4.49 1.71 -5.57
C PRO A 30 -4.65 3.06 -4.83
N LEU A 31 -5.57 3.92 -5.30
CA LEU A 31 -5.80 5.24 -4.69
C LEU A 31 -6.28 5.14 -3.24
N GLU A 32 -6.99 4.06 -2.92
CA GLU A 32 -7.51 3.74 -1.60
C GLU A 32 -6.39 3.51 -0.57
N ALA A 33 -5.16 3.21 -1.01
CA ALA A 33 -4.01 3.13 -0.12
C ALA A 33 -3.63 4.50 0.48
N ARG A 34 -3.95 5.61 -0.19
CA ARG A 34 -3.82 6.97 0.37
C ARG A 34 -4.95 7.33 1.31
N ALA A 35 -6.15 6.80 1.05
CA ALA A 35 -7.32 7.01 1.91
C ALA A 35 -7.20 6.30 3.28
N LEU A 36 -6.13 5.51 3.51
CA LEU A 36 -5.81 4.96 4.82
C LEU A 36 -5.36 6.04 5.82
N PHE A 37 -4.84 7.17 5.33
CA PHE A 37 -4.47 8.29 6.18
C PHE A 37 -5.69 9.16 6.49
N GLY A 38 -5.75 9.65 7.73
CA GLY A 38 -6.87 10.49 8.19
C GLY A 38 -6.75 11.95 7.75
N GLU A 39 -5.53 12.45 7.63
CA GLU A 39 -5.25 13.83 7.22
C GLU A 39 -4.96 13.88 5.71
N PRO A 40 -5.52 14.86 4.95
CA PRO A 40 -5.31 14.98 3.51
C PRO A 40 -3.85 15.17 3.09
N ASP A 41 -3.02 15.70 4.00
CA ASP A 41 -1.61 16.02 3.76
C ASP A 41 -0.66 14.86 4.13
N ASP A 42 -1.17 13.79 4.75
CA ASP A 42 -0.40 12.59 5.04
C ASP A 42 -0.36 11.68 3.81
N ASP A 43 0.84 11.29 3.39
CA ASP A 43 1.06 10.34 2.29
C ASP A 43 2.23 9.41 2.62
N TRP A 44 2.31 8.32 1.86
CA TRP A 44 3.46 7.44 1.87
C TRP A 44 4.73 8.22 1.55
N ARG A 45 5.79 8.00 2.34
CA ARG A 45 7.08 8.64 2.09
C ARG A 45 7.62 8.15 0.74
N TYR A 46 7.74 9.07 -0.22
CA TYR A 46 8.46 8.84 -1.46
C TYR A 46 9.94 9.16 -1.22
N PRO A 47 10.83 8.16 -1.09
CA PRO A 47 12.25 8.44 -1.08
C PRO A 47 12.62 9.11 -2.41
N CYS A 48 13.42 10.17 -2.35
CA CYS A 48 13.67 11.14 -3.42
C CYS A 48 13.97 10.48 -4.78
N ARG A 49 13.85 11.23 -5.89
CA ARG A 49 14.18 10.77 -7.26
C ARG A 49 15.55 10.07 -7.39
N ASN A 50 16.51 10.34 -6.49
CA ASN A 50 17.83 9.71 -6.45
C ASN A 50 17.89 8.38 -5.66
N LEU A 51 16.79 7.94 -5.05
CA LEU A 51 16.63 6.68 -4.31
C LEU A 51 15.59 5.76 -4.97
N ALA A 52 14.88 6.28 -5.96
CA ALA A 52 13.78 5.63 -6.63
C ALA A 52 13.74 6.06 -8.10
N ASP A 53 14.83 5.88 -8.84
CA ASP A 53 14.77 5.79 -10.30
C ASP A 53 16.00 5.06 -10.88
N ASP A 54 15.85 4.61 -12.13
CA ASP A 54 16.85 4.23 -13.13
C ASP A 54 17.79 3.01 -12.99
N GLY A 55 17.90 2.37 -11.82
CA GLY A 55 18.78 1.21 -11.68
C GLY A 55 20.26 1.58 -11.48
N GLU A 56 20.55 2.84 -11.18
CA GLU A 56 21.80 3.23 -10.57
C GLU A 56 21.74 3.00 -9.05
N TYR A 57 22.82 2.45 -8.53
CA TYR A 57 22.98 1.96 -7.18
C TYR A 57 22.74 3.06 -6.13
N CYS A 58 21.88 2.78 -5.14
CA CYS A 58 21.67 3.66 -3.98
C CYS A 58 22.84 3.53 -3.01
N GLU A 59 23.63 4.60 -2.84
CA GLU A 59 24.51 4.76 -1.68
C GLU A 59 23.80 5.59 -0.61
N LEU A 60 23.78 5.03 0.62
CA LEU A 60 23.34 5.70 1.86
C LEU A 60 24.43 6.64 2.38
#